data_AF-A0AA88ZGC5-F1
#
_entry.id   AF-A0AA88ZGC5-F1
#
_cell.length_a   1.000
_cell.length_b   1.000
_cell.length_c   1.000
_cell.angle_alpha   90.00
_cell.angle_beta   90.00
_cell.angle_gamma   90.00
#
_symmetry.space_group_name_H-M   'P 1'
#
loop_
_entity.id
_entity.type
_entity.pdbx_description
1 polymer ?
#
loop_
_entity_poly.entity_id
_entity_poly.type
_entity_poly.pdbx_seq_one_letter_code
_entity_poly.pdbx_strand_id
1 'polypeptide(L)'
;MIKLTVLYPNTPELKFDKAYYIKEHGKLLKDLLGDAIISSDVNMGLSGAQPNTPAPYVVISNIIFESLKSFQESFGANAEKILGDLPNFSNVKPEVQISEIV
;
A
#
# COMPACT_ATOMS: atom_id res chain seq x y z
N MET A 1 -0.04 -18.12 4.51
CA MET A 1 0.01 -16.64 4.57
C MET A 1 -0.27 -16.06 3.20
N ILE A 2 -0.81 -14.85 3.17
CA ILE A 2 -1.04 -14.07 1.95
C ILE A 2 -0.33 -12.72 2.04
N LYS A 3 -0.06 -12.12 0.89
CA LYS A 3 0.50 -10.79 0.77
C LYS A 3 -0.44 -9.89 -0.02
N LEU A 4 -0.88 -8.80 0.59
CA LEU A 4 -1.47 -7.67 -0.10
C LEU A 4 -0.33 -6.80 -0.64
N THR A 5 -0.26 -6.62 -1.95
CA THR A 5 0.64 -5.68 -2.61
C THR A 5 -0.18 -4.52 -3.16
N VAL A 6 0.19 -3.30 -2.77
CA VAL A 6 -0.43 -2.04 -3.21
C VAL A 6 0.60 -1.25 -3.97
N LEU A 7 0.34 -0.97 -5.25
CA LEU A 7 1.28 -0.31 -6.17
C LEU A 7 0.67 1.00 -6.64
N TYR A 8 1.40 2.12 -6.52
CA TYR A 8 0.93 3.42 -6.99
C TYR A 8 1.64 3.80 -8.30
N PRO A 9 0.96 3.75 -9.46
CA PRO A 9 1.58 4.04 -10.75
C PRO A 9 2.20 5.43 -10.78
N ASN A 10 3.42 5.51 -11.29
CA ASN A 10 4.14 6.77 -11.47
C ASN A 10 3.69 7.41 -12.79
N THR A 11 2.67 8.27 -12.69
CA THR A 11 2.09 8.99 -13.84
C THR A 11 2.57 10.45 -13.85
N PRO A 12 2.57 11.14 -15.00
CA PRO A 12 2.99 12.54 -15.08
C PRO A 12 2.19 13.49 -14.17
N GLU A 13 0.93 13.17 -13.90
CA GLU A 13 0.02 13.96 -13.07
C GLU A 13 0.02 13.55 -11.59
N LEU A 14 0.85 12.56 -11.22
CA LEU A 14 0.91 12.04 -9.86
C LEU A 14 1.28 13.14 -8.86
N LYS A 15 0.44 13.29 -7.84
CA LYS A 15 0.74 13.97 -6.59
C LYS A 15 0.80 12.89 -5.52
N PHE A 16 1.95 12.74 -4.88
CA PHE A 16 2.13 11.77 -3.81
C PHE A 16 2.85 12.41 -2.61
N ASP A 17 2.18 12.50 -1.46
CA ASP A 17 2.77 12.94 -0.21
C ASP A 17 3.39 11.74 0.52
N LYS A 18 4.70 11.59 0.33
CA LYS A 18 5.50 10.55 0.99
C LYS A 18 5.47 10.67 2.52
N ALA A 19 5.49 11.89 3.06
CA ALA A 19 5.56 12.09 4.51
C ALA A 19 4.24 11.68 5.17
N TYR A 20 3.10 12.10 4.58
CA TYR A 20 1.78 11.68 5.02
C TYR A 20 1.61 10.17 4.90
N TYR A 21 2.00 9.58 3.76
CA TYR A 21 1.87 8.14 3.53
C TYR A 21 2.60 7.30 4.59
N ILE A 22 3.83 7.67 4.95
CA ILE A 22 4.62 6.93 5.94
C ILE A 22 4.07 7.14 7.35
N LYS A 23 3.71 8.38 7.71
CA LYS A 23 3.35 8.74 9.09
C LYS A 23 1.87 8.52 9.38
N GLU A 24 1.02 9.26 8.70
CA GLU A 24 -0.41 9.33 9.02
C GLU A 24 -1.14 8.10 8.47
N HIS A 25 -0.93 7.76 7.19
CA HIS A 25 -1.54 6.57 6.60
C HIS A 25 -1.01 5.27 7.23
N GLY A 26 0.30 5.19 7.47
CA GLY A 26 0.91 4.07 8.19
C GLY A 26 0.35 3.90 9.60
N LYS A 27 0.15 5.00 10.35
CA LYS A 27 -0.50 4.96 11.68
C LYS A 27 -1.96 4.52 11.57
N LEU A 28 -2.72 5.04 10.61
CA LEU A 28 -4.10 4.65 10.37
C LEU A 28 -4.22 3.14 10.14
N LEU A 29 -3.39 2.57 9.27
CA LEU A 29 -3.38 1.12 9.02
C LEU A 29 -3.06 0.33 10.30
N LYS A 30 -2.06 0.78 11.07
CA LYS A 30 -1.72 0.12 12.34
C LYS A 30 -2.89 0.16 13.34
N ASP A 31 -3.56 1.30 13.47
CA ASP A 31 -4.67 1.47 14.41
C ASP A 31 -5.90 0.65 14.01
N LEU A 32 -6.18 0.51 12.71
CA LEU A 32 -7.35 -0.23 12.21
C LEU A 32 -7.13 -1.74 12.13
N LEU A 33 -5.91 -2.17 11.79
CA LEU A 33 -5.63 -3.57 11.47
C LEU A 33 -4.92 -4.31 12.61
N GLY A 34 -4.18 -3.59 13.46
CA GLY A 34 -3.51 -4.13 14.64
C GLY A 34 -2.75 -5.42 14.35
N ASP A 35 -3.01 -6.44 15.16
CA ASP A 35 -2.33 -7.74 15.13
C ASP A 35 -2.67 -8.59 13.88
N ALA A 36 -3.61 -8.15 13.02
CA ALA A 36 -3.85 -8.82 11.74
C ALA A 36 -2.69 -8.62 10.75
N ILE A 37 -1.89 -7.55 10.91
CA ILE A 37 -0.67 -7.34 10.15
C ILE A 37 0.43 -8.20 10.77
N ILE A 38 0.82 -9.28 10.10
CA ILE A 38 1.96 -10.11 10.51
C ILE A 38 3.28 -9.34 10.28
N SER A 39 3.39 -8.70 9.12
CA SER A 39 4.50 -7.82 8.78
C SER A 39 4.11 -6.91 7.63
N SER A 40 4.89 -5.85 7.42
CA SER A 40 4.70 -4.96 6.29
C SER A 40 6.03 -4.30 5.87
N ASP A 41 6.07 -3.86 4.63
CA ASP A 41 7.17 -3.05 4.10
C ASP A 41 6.64 -1.97 3.14
N VAL A 42 7.46 -0.93 2.97
CA VAL A 42 7.19 0.21 2.11
C VAL A 42 8.43 0.48 1.27
N ASN A 43 8.30 0.33 -0.04
CA ASN A 43 9.40 0.46 -1.00
C ASN A 43 9.15 1.69 -1.87
N MET A 44 9.97 2.72 -1.70
CA MET A 44 9.86 3.95 -2.49
C MET A 44 10.58 3.74 -3.83
N GLY A 45 9.92 4.09 -4.92
CA GLY A 45 10.46 3.99 -6.27
C GLY A 45 11.70 4.89 -6.44
N LEU A 46 12.79 4.33 -6.96
CA LEU A 46 14.03 5.06 -7.26
C LEU A 46 14.25 5.17 -8.77
N SER A 47 14.18 4.06 -9.48
CA SER A 47 14.35 4.01 -10.94
C SER A 47 13.67 2.78 -11.54
N GLY A 48 13.49 2.79 -12.85
CA GLY A 48 13.21 1.59 -13.64
C GLY A 48 14.48 0.77 -13.88
N ALA A 49 14.34 -0.30 -14.68
CA ALA A 49 15.45 -1.20 -15.00
C ALA A 49 16.50 -0.58 -15.94
N GLN A 50 16.10 0.39 -16.77
CA GLN A 50 17.00 1.07 -17.71
C GLN A 50 17.58 2.35 -17.09
N PRO A 51 18.81 2.74 -17.44
CA PRO A 51 19.40 3.99 -16.99
C PRO A 51 18.49 5.19 -17.25
N ASN A 52 18.39 6.10 -16.28
CA ASN A 52 17.59 7.32 -16.36
C ASN A 52 16.09 7.11 -16.63
N THR A 53 15.55 5.91 -16.39
CA THR A 53 14.10 5.69 -16.44
C THR A 53 13.48 5.82 -15.05
N PRO A 54 12.34 6.52 -14.92
CA PRO A 54 11.64 6.62 -13.64
C PRO A 54 11.15 5.24 -13.19
N ALA A 55 11.01 5.06 -11.88
CA ALA A 55 10.34 3.87 -11.35
C ALA A 55 8.90 3.79 -11.90
N PRO A 56 8.41 2.62 -12.31
CA PRO A 56 7.03 2.47 -12.79
C PRO A 56 5.99 2.73 -11.69
N TYR A 57 6.38 2.56 -10.43
CA TYR A 57 5.56 2.85 -9.26
C TYR A 57 6.32 3.77 -8.31
N VAL A 58 5.65 4.80 -7.79
CA VAL A 58 6.26 5.72 -6.82
C VAL A 58 6.44 5.07 -5.45
N VAL A 59 5.53 4.15 -5.11
CA VAL A 59 5.62 3.32 -3.92
C VAL A 59 4.98 1.96 -4.18
N ILE A 60 5.58 0.92 -3.60
CA ILE A 60 5.02 -0.41 -3.48
C ILE A 60 5.00 -0.74 -1.99
N SER A 61 3.81 -1.00 -1.44
CA SER A 61 3.67 -1.49 -0.07
C SER A 61 3.19 -2.92 -0.08
N ASN A 62 3.79 -3.72 0.80
CA ASN A 62 3.34 -5.08 1.07
C ASN A 62 2.85 -5.19 2.50
N ILE A 63 1.75 -5.92 2.69
CA ILE A 63 1.19 -6.24 4.00
C ILE A 63 0.91 -7.75 4.03
N ILE A 64 1.47 -8.45 5.00
CA ILE A 64 1.31 -9.90 5.17
C ILE A 64 0.20 -10.16 6.18
N PHE A 65 -0.72 -11.04 5.80
CA PHE A 65 -1.80 -11.55 6.64
C PHE A 65 -1.71 -13.08 6.71
N GLU A 66 -2.27 -13.66 7.78
CA GLU A 66 -2.26 -15.13 7.97
C GLU A 66 -3.02 -15.84 6.85
N SER A 67 -4.18 -15.29 6.47
CA SER A 67 -5.09 -15.88 5.48
C SER A 67 -5.99 -14.82 4.83
N LEU A 68 -6.69 -15.20 3.75
CA LEU A 68 -7.74 -14.37 3.15
C LEU A 68 -8.84 -14.00 4.14
N LYS A 69 -9.23 -14.92 5.03
CA LYS A 69 -10.23 -14.67 6.07
C LYS A 69 -9.77 -13.55 7.00
N SER A 70 -8.53 -13.65 7.51
CA SER A 70 -7.94 -12.61 8.37
C SER A 70 -7.88 -11.25 7.67
N PHE A 71 -7.53 -11.20 6.38
CA PHE A 71 -7.57 -9.98 5.58
C PHE A 71 -8.99 -9.40 5.45
N GLN A 72 -10.00 -10.23 5.17
CA GLN A 72 -11.39 -9.76 5.03
C GLN A 72 -11.97 -9.22 6.34
N GLU A 73 -11.74 -9.93 7.45
CA GLU A 73 -12.24 -9.55 8.78
C GLU A 73 -11.51 -8.32 9.36
N SER A 74 -10.31 -7.99 8.87
CA SER A 74 -9.54 -6.80 9.27
C SER A 74 -9.60 -5.69 8.23
N PHE A 75 -8.81 -5.81 7.15
CA PHE A 75 -8.71 -4.81 6.08
C PHE A 75 -10.05 -4.62 5.37
N GLY A 76 -10.74 -5.72 5.00
CA GLY A 76 -12.04 -5.65 4.34
C GLY A 76 -13.09 -4.90 5.17
N ALA A 77 -13.16 -5.18 6.47
CA ALA A 77 -14.06 -4.51 7.41
C ALA A 77 -13.77 -3.00 7.59
N ASN A 78 -12.55 -2.56 7.28
CA ASN A 78 -12.12 -1.16 7.41
C ASN A 78 -11.85 -0.47 6.06
N ALA A 79 -12.15 -1.13 4.94
CA ALA A 79 -11.75 -0.69 3.60
C ALA A 79 -12.25 0.72 3.26
N GLU A 80 -13.48 1.07 3.67
CA GLU A 80 -14.04 2.41 3.42
C GLU A 80 -13.20 3.52 4.07
N LYS A 81 -12.79 3.34 5.33
CA LYS A 81 -11.95 4.31 6.04
C LYS A 81 -10.56 4.42 5.41
N ILE A 82 -9.96 3.28 5.04
CA ILE A 82 -8.63 3.22 4.43
C ILE A 82 -8.65 3.90 3.05
N LEU A 83 -9.67 3.61 2.23
CA LEU A 83 -9.82 4.21 0.90
C LEU A 83 -10.21 5.68 0.99
N GLY A 84 -10.95 6.09 2.02
CA GLY A 84 -11.28 7.49 2.29
C GLY A 84 -10.07 8.36 2.64
N ASP A 85 -8.97 7.76 3.09
CA ASP A 85 -7.72 8.47 3.38
C ASP A 85 -6.85 8.71 2.12
N LEU A 86 -7.12 8.00 1.01
CA LEU A 86 -6.37 8.12 -0.23
C LEU A 86 -6.16 9.57 -0.71
N PRO A 87 -7.20 10.44 -0.77
CA PRO A 87 -7.05 11.81 -1.27
C PRO A 87 -6.10 12.68 -0.44
N ASN A 88 -5.77 12.28 0.80
CA ASN A 88 -4.88 13.04 1.68
C ASN A 88 -3.41 12.94 1.25
N PHE A 89 -3.02 11.88 0.54
CA PHE A 89 -1.64 11.67 0.11
C PHE A 89 -1.48 11.34 -1.36
N SER A 90 -2.53 10.94 -2.09
CA SER A 90 -2.40 10.62 -3.50
C SER A 90 -3.64 11.02 -4.30
N ASN A 91 -3.43 11.53 -5.52
CA ASN A 91 -4.50 11.72 -6.50
C ASN A 91 -4.67 10.53 -7.46
N VAL A 92 -3.79 9.53 -7.38
CA VAL A 92 -3.83 8.31 -8.21
C VAL A 92 -4.31 7.14 -7.36
N LYS A 93 -5.22 6.34 -7.94
CA LYS A 93 -5.66 5.08 -7.34
C LYS A 93 -4.56 4.02 -7.49
N PRO A 94 -4.27 3.26 -6.43
CA PRO A 94 -3.32 2.18 -6.54
C PRO A 94 -3.90 1.00 -7.32
N GLU A 95 -3.00 0.21 -7.90
CA GLU A 95 -3.27 -1.17 -8.27
C GLU A 95 -3.07 -2.07 -7.05
N VAL A 96 -3.89 -3.13 -6.94
CA VAL A 96 -3.89 -4.02 -5.78
C VAL A 96 -3.84 -5.46 -6.24
N GLN A 97 -2.96 -6.24 -5.62
CA GLN A 97 -2.87 -7.67 -5.82
C GLN A 97 -2.82 -8.39 -4.47
N ILE A 98 -3.59 -9.47 -4.35
CA ILE A 98 -3.46 -10.41 -3.22
C ILE A 98 -2.79 -11.66 -3.75
N SER A 99 -1.69 -12.07 -3.12
CA SER A 99 -0.86 -13.19 -3.55
C SER A 99 -0.75 -14.23 -2.43
N GLU A 100 -0.62 -15.50 -2.82
CA GLU A 100 -0.08 -16.55 -1.95
C GLU A 100 1.42 -16.32 -1.73
N ILE A 101 1.91 -16.64 -0.54
CA ILE A 101 3.35 -16.64 -0.22
C ILE A 101 3.85 -18.08 -0.25
N VAL A 102 4.90 -18.34 -1.03
CA VAL A 102 5.56 -19.66 -1.18
C VAL A 102 6.92 -19.71 -0.49
#